data_AF-A0A2J7QJB6-F1
#
_entry.id   AF-A0A2J7QJB6-F1
#
_cell.length_a   1.000
_cell.length_b   1.000
_cell.length_c   1.000
_cell.angle_alpha   90.00
_cell.angle_beta   90.00
_cell.angle_gamma   90.00
#
_symmetry.space_group_name_H-M   'P 1'
#
loop_
_entity.id
_entity.type
_entity.pdbx_description
1 polymer ?
#
loop_
_entity_poly.entity_id
_entity_poly.type
_entity_poly.pdbx_seq_one_letter_code
_entity_poly.pdbx_strand_id
1 'polypeptide(L)'
;MVGRLVLETLPAVADDPADVASVMAIIEKVATDCAAPVRAELMTQVPHIAMLCHEDKNRLRSLVLDHLLPLVVRHLGDNDSLVRKMSQAALLLLVKQDLVGQSEVEQKVCPMILKLTEMGHPVEFHTGAVALMSKMARLIGRSSTERLFLSHFAAACSDPVFYVRKACAANFGEFCAVIGTESTESVLLARFLDLCGDEIWGVRKPVGTPWCVWR
;
A
#
# COMPACT_ATOMS: atom_id res chain seq x y z
N MET A 1 -0.94 19.19 -14.35
CA MET A 1 -0.54 20.63 -14.30
C MET A 1 -0.27 21.10 -12.88
N VAL A 2 -1.18 20.83 -11.91
CA VAL A 2 -1.03 21.28 -10.52
C VAL A 2 0.19 20.69 -9.80
N GLY A 3 0.51 19.40 -9.99
CA GLY A 3 1.67 18.79 -9.33
C GLY A 3 3.01 19.41 -9.72
N ARG A 4 3.21 19.73 -11.01
CA ARG A 4 4.42 20.44 -11.46
C ARG A 4 4.55 21.84 -10.84
N LEU A 5 3.45 22.57 -10.74
CA LEU A 5 3.45 23.88 -10.10
C LEU A 5 3.84 23.78 -8.62
N VAL A 6 3.35 22.76 -7.90
CA VAL A 6 3.75 22.53 -6.51
C VAL A 6 5.24 22.19 -6.41
N LEU A 7 5.77 21.35 -7.31
CA LEU A 7 7.19 21.00 -7.34
C LEU A 7 8.10 22.22 -7.60
N GLU A 8 7.63 23.18 -8.40
CA GLU A 8 8.37 24.41 -8.72
C GLU A 8 8.26 25.46 -7.59
N THR A 9 7.09 25.59 -6.96
CA THR A 9 6.83 26.63 -5.95
C THR A 9 7.34 26.26 -4.56
N LEU A 10 7.24 24.99 -4.16
CA LEU A 10 7.57 24.56 -2.79
C LEU A 10 9.02 24.91 -2.36
N PRO A 11 10.05 24.74 -3.22
CA PRO A 11 11.41 25.16 -2.87
C PRO A 11 11.56 26.68 -2.70
N ALA A 12 10.81 27.48 -3.48
CA ALA A 12 10.88 28.93 -3.42
C ALA A 12 10.28 29.52 -2.14
N VAL A 13 9.36 28.79 -1.50
CA VAL A 13 8.65 29.23 -0.30
C VAL A 13 9.06 28.47 0.97
N ALA A 14 10.08 27.59 0.89
CA ALA A 14 10.48 26.74 2.00
C ALA A 14 10.92 27.53 3.26
N ASP A 15 11.27 28.81 3.09
CA ASP A 15 11.63 29.79 4.13
C ASP A 15 10.48 30.36 4.94
N ASP A 16 9.26 30.32 4.41
CA ASP A 16 8.11 30.89 5.10
C ASP A 16 7.12 29.77 5.48
N PRO A 17 7.00 29.44 6.78
CA PRO A 17 6.02 28.46 7.25
C PRO A 17 4.58 28.77 6.85
N ALA A 18 4.20 30.04 6.69
CA ALA A 18 2.86 30.44 6.29
C ALA A 18 2.61 30.16 4.79
N ASP A 19 3.61 30.37 3.95
CA ASP A 19 3.53 30.04 2.52
C ASP A 19 3.55 28.53 2.30
N VAL A 20 4.38 27.79 3.05
CA VAL A 20 4.36 26.32 3.07
C VAL A 20 2.97 25.81 3.46
N ALA A 21 2.38 26.34 4.53
CA ALA A 21 1.03 25.98 4.95
C ALA A 21 -0.01 26.27 3.86
N SER A 22 0.14 27.38 3.13
CA SER A 22 -0.72 27.75 2.00
C SER A 22 -0.62 26.76 0.85
N VAL A 23 0.59 26.31 0.50
CA VAL A 23 0.81 25.25 -0.50
C VAL A 23 0.16 23.94 -0.06
N MET A 24 0.33 23.55 1.21
CA MET A 24 -0.28 22.32 1.74
C MET A 24 -1.82 22.40 1.76
N ALA A 25 -2.40 23.56 2.02
CA ALA A 25 -3.84 23.78 1.92
C ALA A 25 -4.36 23.60 0.48
N ILE A 26 -3.58 24.04 -0.52
CA ILE A 26 -3.90 23.82 -1.94
C ILE A 26 -3.84 22.33 -2.26
N ILE A 27 -2.81 21.61 -1.81
CA ILE A 27 -2.70 20.15 -1.99
C ILE A 27 -3.92 19.46 -1.39
N GLU A 28 -4.33 19.83 -0.19
CA GLU A 28 -5.50 19.24 0.49
C GLU A 28 -6.81 19.52 -0.26
N LYS A 29 -6.96 20.73 -0.83
CA LYS A 29 -8.10 21.07 -1.69
C LYS A 29 -8.14 20.19 -2.95
N VAL A 30 -7.00 19.97 -3.59
CA VAL A 30 -6.89 19.10 -4.78
C VAL A 30 -7.13 17.64 -4.42
N ALA A 31 -6.71 17.22 -3.23
CA ALA A 31 -6.93 15.88 -2.71
C ALA A 31 -8.41 15.59 -2.42
N THR A 32 -9.25 16.62 -2.28
CA THR A 32 -10.69 16.49 -2.03
C THR A 32 -11.54 16.88 -3.25
N ASP A 33 -10.91 17.04 -4.42
CA ASP A 33 -11.58 17.41 -5.66
C ASP A 33 -12.66 16.39 -6.04
N CYS A 34 -13.77 16.84 -6.61
CA CYS A 34 -14.87 15.97 -7.02
C CYS A 34 -14.47 15.02 -8.15
N ALA A 35 -13.52 15.41 -9.01
CA ALA A 35 -13.06 14.63 -10.13
C ALA A 35 -11.98 13.62 -9.71
N ALA A 36 -12.30 12.32 -9.81
CA ALA A 36 -11.34 11.25 -9.53
C ALA A 36 -10.01 11.35 -10.33
N PRO A 37 -10.00 11.75 -11.62
CA PRO A 37 -8.74 11.94 -12.35
C PRO A 37 -7.82 13.01 -11.74
N VAL A 38 -8.37 14.05 -11.13
CA VAL A 38 -7.59 15.11 -10.46
C VAL A 38 -6.92 14.58 -9.21
N ARG A 39 -7.68 13.85 -8.37
CA ARG A 39 -7.13 13.17 -7.18
C ARG A 39 -6.08 12.12 -7.56
N ALA A 40 -6.32 11.35 -8.62
CA ALA A 40 -5.39 10.34 -9.12
C ALA A 40 -4.08 10.98 -9.61
N GLU A 41 -4.15 12.07 -10.39
CA GLU A 41 -2.98 12.83 -10.81
C GLU A 41 -2.22 13.40 -9.61
N LEU A 42 -2.90 13.87 -8.56
CA LEU A 42 -2.21 14.30 -7.35
C LEU A 42 -1.39 13.14 -6.75
N MET A 43 -1.96 11.94 -6.66
CA MET A 43 -1.26 10.77 -6.11
C MET A 43 0.00 10.41 -6.91
N THR A 44 0.02 10.62 -8.22
CA THR A 44 1.22 10.37 -9.04
C THR A 44 2.35 11.33 -8.71
N GLN A 45 2.01 12.53 -8.21
CA GLN A 45 2.96 13.61 -7.95
C GLN A 45 3.47 13.58 -6.51
N VAL A 46 2.71 13.00 -5.56
CA VAL A 46 3.11 12.92 -4.14
C VAL A 46 4.51 12.35 -3.92
N PRO A 47 4.96 11.27 -4.58
CA PRO A 47 6.31 10.76 -4.40
C PRO A 47 7.40 11.77 -4.80
N HIS A 48 7.16 12.54 -5.86
CA HIS A 48 8.09 13.59 -6.30
C HIS A 48 8.15 14.73 -5.30
N ILE A 49 7.00 15.15 -4.76
CA ILE A 49 6.93 16.19 -3.73
C ILE A 49 7.65 15.71 -2.46
N ALA A 50 7.43 14.46 -2.05
CA ALA A 50 8.09 13.88 -0.89
C ALA A 50 9.62 13.78 -1.07
N MET A 51 10.10 13.51 -2.28
CA MET A 51 11.52 13.51 -2.62
C MET A 51 12.13 14.90 -2.39
N LEU A 52 11.49 15.96 -2.91
CA LEU A 52 11.94 17.35 -2.71
C LEU A 52 11.97 17.71 -1.23
N CYS A 53 10.92 17.35 -0.47
CA CYS A 53 10.88 17.56 0.97
C CYS A 53 12.00 16.82 1.71
N HIS A 54 12.43 15.67 1.20
CA HIS A 54 13.51 14.88 1.77
C HIS A 54 14.91 15.40 1.39
N GLU A 55 15.07 16.02 0.24
CA GLU A 55 16.33 16.69 -0.14
C GLU A 55 16.58 17.91 0.76
N ASP A 56 15.54 18.64 1.13
CA ASP A 56 15.59 19.76 2.07
C ASP A 56 15.33 19.32 3.54
N LYS A 57 16.20 18.42 4.04
CA LYS A 57 16.05 17.69 5.31
C LYS A 57 15.77 18.54 6.54
N ASN A 58 16.24 19.79 6.56
CA ASN A 58 16.16 20.64 7.75
C ASN A 58 14.80 21.32 7.92
N ARG A 59 14.00 21.41 6.85
CA ARG A 59 12.82 22.30 6.81
C ARG A 59 11.53 21.58 6.47
N LEU A 60 11.60 20.64 5.53
CA LEU A 60 10.41 20.06 4.90
C LEU A 60 10.18 18.60 5.27
N ARG A 61 11.07 17.98 6.06
CA ARG A 61 10.97 16.56 6.43
C ARG A 61 9.67 16.22 7.17
N SER A 62 9.22 17.10 8.07
CA SER A 62 7.96 16.92 8.81
C SER A 62 6.74 16.86 7.88
N LEU A 63 6.78 17.57 6.74
CA LEU A 63 5.67 17.61 5.78
C LEU A 63 5.31 16.24 5.21
N VAL A 64 6.32 15.38 5.02
CA VAL A 64 6.09 14.02 4.51
C VAL A 64 5.25 13.22 5.51
N LEU A 65 5.56 13.32 6.81
CA LEU A 65 4.92 12.53 7.85
C LEU A 65 3.58 13.12 8.34
N ASP A 66 3.48 14.45 8.34
CA ASP A 66 2.36 15.19 8.90
C ASP A 66 1.24 15.43 7.87
N HIS A 67 1.58 15.46 6.57
CA HIS A 67 0.63 15.77 5.52
C HIS A 67 0.59 14.73 4.40
N LEU A 68 1.73 14.44 3.76
CA LEU A 68 1.73 13.61 2.55
C LEU A 68 1.38 12.15 2.83
N LEU A 69 1.95 11.55 3.89
CA LEU A 69 1.67 10.18 4.28
C LEU A 69 0.19 10.00 4.69
N PRO A 70 -0.39 10.81 5.59
CA PRO A 70 -1.83 10.75 5.89
C PRO A 70 -2.71 10.88 4.65
N LEU A 71 -2.33 11.75 3.72
CA LEU A 71 -3.06 11.96 2.48
C LEU A 71 -3.03 10.69 1.61
N VAL A 72 -1.87 10.05 1.43
CA VAL A 72 -1.77 8.77 0.70
C VAL A 72 -2.58 7.67 1.39
N VAL A 73 -2.46 7.54 2.71
CA VAL A 73 -3.17 6.52 3.50
C VAL A 73 -4.69 6.67 3.36
N ARG A 74 -5.21 7.91 3.42
CA ARG A 74 -6.64 8.18 3.19
C ARG A 74 -7.11 7.72 1.81
N HIS A 75 -6.32 7.98 0.77
CA HIS A 75 -6.70 7.65 -0.62
C HIS A 75 -6.51 6.16 -0.99
N LEU A 76 -5.87 5.36 -0.14
CA LEU A 76 -5.97 3.89 -0.26
C LEU A 76 -7.42 3.40 -0.18
N GLY A 77 -8.26 4.15 0.55
CA GLY A 77 -9.69 3.91 0.70
C GLY A 77 -10.60 4.71 -0.23
N ASP A 78 -10.08 5.34 -1.30
CA ASP A 78 -10.90 6.16 -2.21
C ASP A 78 -11.97 5.31 -2.91
N ASN A 79 -13.14 5.88 -3.19
CA ASN A 79 -14.23 5.21 -3.91
C ASN A 79 -13.81 4.84 -5.34
N ASP A 80 -12.96 5.65 -5.97
CA ASP A 80 -12.49 5.43 -7.33
C ASP A 80 -11.28 4.49 -7.40
N SER A 81 -11.35 3.51 -8.28
CA SER A 81 -10.33 2.47 -8.40
C SER A 81 -8.99 2.98 -8.95
N LEU A 82 -9.00 4.03 -9.78
CA LEU A 82 -7.78 4.62 -10.31
C LEU A 82 -7.04 5.37 -9.20
N VAL A 83 -7.77 6.13 -8.39
CA VAL A 83 -7.19 6.85 -7.25
C VAL A 83 -6.53 5.86 -6.29
N ARG A 84 -7.23 4.77 -5.91
CA ARG A 84 -6.64 3.71 -5.07
C ARG A 84 -5.35 3.14 -5.66
N LYS A 85 -5.34 2.82 -6.95
CA LYS A 85 -4.14 2.28 -7.63
C LYS A 85 -2.98 3.25 -7.59
N MET A 86 -3.23 4.54 -7.83
CA MET A 86 -2.17 5.55 -7.79
C MET A 86 -1.68 5.81 -6.37
N SER A 87 -2.56 5.79 -5.36
CA SER A 87 -2.16 5.88 -3.94
C SER A 87 -1.30 4.69 -3.50
N GLN A 88 -1.65 3.48 -3.93
CA GLN A 88 -0.83 2.28 -3.68
C GLN A 88 0.55 2.39 -4.33
N ALA A 89 0.62 2.84 -5.58
CA ALA A 89 1.89 3.07 -6.26
C ALA A 89 2.73 4.13 -5.55
N ALA A 90 2.10 5.25 -5.16
CA ALA A 90 2.75 6.32 -4.41
C ALA A 90 3.30 5.83 -3.07
N LEU A 91 2.49 5.13 -2.28
CA LEU A 91 2.90 4.54 -1.00
C LEU A 91 4.12 3.64 -1.16
N LEU A 92 4.10 2.73 -2.13
CA LEU A 92 5.21 1.82 -2.38
C LEU A 92 6.50 2.56 -2.75
N LEU A 93 6.40 3.68 -3.48
CA LEU A 93 7.55 4.52 -3.79
C LEU A 93 8.07 5.25 -2.54
N LEU A 94 7.19 5.82 -1.71
CA LEU A 94 7.58 6.49 -0.46
C LEU A 94 8.38 5.55 0.46
N VAL A 95 7.93 4.31 0.61
CA VAL A 95 8.59 3.32 1.46
C VAL A 95 9.86 2.78 0.82
N LYS A 96 9.85 2.48 -0.49
CA LYS A 96 11.06 1.99 -1.21
C LYS A 96 12.22 2.99 -1.22
N GLN A 97 11.92 4.28 -1.19
CA GLN A 97 12.91 5.35 -1.21
C GLN A 97 13.29 5.82 0.21
N ASP A 98 12.90 5.10 1.26
CA ASP A 98 13.16 5.46 2.67
C ASP A 98 12.69 6.89 3.05
N LEU A 99 11.63 7.37 2.38
CA LEU A 99 11.03 8.68 2.66
C LEU A 99 10.13 8.65 3.90
N VAL A 100 9.72 7.45 4.33
CA VAL A 100 8.89 7.20 5.52
C VAL A 100 9.56 6.11 6.35
N GLY A 101 9.74 6.37 7.64
CA GLY A 101 10.35 5.42 8.56
C GLY A 101 9.49 4.19 8.80
N GLN A 102 10.14 3.09 9.18
CA GLN A 102 9.46 1.82 9.44
C GLN A 102 8.39 1.94 10.54
N SER A 103 8.64 2.73 11.59
CA SER A 103 7.68 2.93 12.68
C SER A 103 6.38 3.58 12.17
N GLU A 104 6.50 4.59 11.32
CA GLU A 104 5.34 5.28 10.74
C GLU A 104 4.58 4.37 9.77
N VAL A 105 5.29 3.54 9.00
CA VAL A 105 4.64 2.51 8.15
C VAL A 105 3.83 1.55 9.01
N GLU A 106 4.42 0.99 10.07
CA GLU A 106 3.74 0.03 10.93
C GLU A 106 2.56 0.63 11.70
N GLN A 107 2.65 1.90 12.12
CA GLN A 107 1.62 2.56 12.93
C GLN A 107 0.50 3.19 12.10
N LYS A 108 0.80 3.72 10.90
CA LYS A 108 -0.17 4.48 10.10
C LYS A 108 -0.62 3.72 8.85
N VAL A 109 0.27 2.97 8.21
CA VAL A 109 -0.01 2.32 6.92
C VAL A 109 -0.58 0.92 7.14
N CYS A 110 0.11 0.07 7.89
CA CYS A 110 -0.32 -1.33 8.09
C CYS A 110 -1.75 -1.44 8.62
N PRO A 111 -2.20 -0.67 9.64
CA PRO A 111 -3.58 -0.75 10.11
C PRO A 111 -4.60 -0.36 9.05
N MET A 112 -4.28 0.60 8.19
CA MET A 112 -5.16 0.97 7.08
C MET A 112 -5.29 -0.17 6.06
N ILE A 113 -4.19 -0.86 5.74
CA ILE A 113 -4.23 -2.03 4.84
C ILE A 113 -5.12 -3.12 5.42
N LEU A 114 -4.98 -3.40 6.72
CA LEU A 114 -5.81 -4.39 7.40
C LEU A 114 -7.28 -3.97 7.45
N LYS A 115 -7.55 -2.69 7.71
CA LYS A 115 -8.91 -2.15 7.69
C LYS A 115 -9.61 -2.37 6.35
N LEU A 116 -8.90 -2.25 5.23
CA LEU A 116 -9.46 -2.52 3.90
C LEU A 116 -9.81 -4.00 3.65
N THR A 117 -9.41 -4.91 4.54
CA THR A 117 -9.78 -6.32 4.52
C THR A 117 -10.96 -6.65 5.45
N GLU A 118 -11.45 -5.68 6.23
CA GLU A 118 -12.57 -5.88 7.15
C GLU A 118 -13.90 -6.11 6.41
N MET A 119 -14.77 -6.89 7.03
CA MET A 119 -16.11 -7.18 6.52
C MET A 119 -16.91 -5.89 6.30
N GLY A 120 -17.63 -5.82 5.17
CA GLY A 120 -18.47 -4.68 4.81
C GLY A 120 -17.86 -3.75 3.76
N HIS A 121 -16.57 -3.91 3.45
CA HIS A 121 -15.97 -3.26 2.29
C HIS A 121 -16.31 -3.98 0.98
N PRO A 122 -16.37 -3.26 -0.15
CA PRO A 122 -16.52 -3.90 -1.47
C PRO A 122 -15.33 -4.81 -1.80
N VAL A 123 -15.57 -5.91 -2.53
CA VAL A 123 -14.56 -6.94 -2.83
C VAL A 123 -13.29 -6.39 -3.48
N GLU A 124 -13.37 -5.28 -4.22
CA GLU A 124 -12.22 -4.64 -4.86
C GLU A 124 -11.23 -4.09 -3.83
N PHE A 125 -11.70 -3.72 -2.63
CA PHE A 125 -10.84 -3.28 -1.53
C PHE A 125 -10.08 -4.46 -0.94
N HIS A 126 -10.76 -5.58 -0.68
CA HIS A 126 -10.12 -6.79 -0.15
C HIS A 126 -9.03 -7.31 -1.09
N THR A 127 -9.34 -7.45 -2.37
CA THR A 127 -8.37 -7.93 -3.39
C THR A 127 -7.19 -6.98 -3.55
N GLY A 128 -7.44 -5.66 -3.54
CA GLY A 128 -6.39 -4.65 -3.57
C GLY A 128 -5.52 -4.66 -2.31
N ALA A 129 -6.11 -4.85 -1.14
CA ALA A 129 -5.44 -4.89 0.15
C ALA A 129 -4.54 -6.13 0.28
N VAL A 130 -4.99 -7.31 -0.16
CA VAL A 130 -4.15 -8.53 -0.19
C VAL A 130 -2.91 -8.34 -1.08
N ALA A 131 -3.09 -7.75 -2.26
CA ALA A 131 -1.97 -7.47 -3.15
C ALA A 131 -1.01 -6.42 -2.55
N LEU A 132 -1.54 -5.37 -1.92
CA LEU A 132 -0.73 -4.35 -1.26
C LEU A 132 0.02 -4.92 -0.05
N MET A 133 -0.63 -5.73 0.78
CA MET A 133 -0.05 -6.43 1.93
C MET A 133 1.18 -7.24 1.51
N SER A 134 1.07 -7.99 0.40
CA SER A 134 2.16 -8.80 -0.14
C SER A 134 3.32 -7.96 -0.68
N LYS A 135 3.03 -6.82 -1.32
CA LYS A 135 4.06 -5.89 -1.77
C LYS A 135 4.76 -5.20 -0.59
N MET A 136 4.00 -4.82 0.43
CA MET A 136 4.50 -4.17 1.64
C MET A 136 5.33 -5.11 2.50
N ALA A 137 4.99 -6.40 2.55
CA ALA A 137 5.74 -7.42 3.27
C ALA A 137 7.24 -7.39 2.91
N ARG A 138 7.55 -7.27 1.61
CA ARG A 138 8.94 -7.16 1.12
C ARG A 138 9.67 -5.90 1.60
N LEU A 139 8.95 -4.84 1.94
CA LEU A 139 9.51 -3.54 2.33
C LEU A 139 9.68 -3.43 3.85
N ILE A 140 8.78 -4.01 4.63
CA ILE A 140 8.85 -3.96 6.11
C ILE A 140 9.64 -5.13 6.72
N GLY A 141 10.00 -6.13 5.91
CA GLY A 141 10.81 -7.28 6.31
C GLY A 141 10.04 -8.37 7.07
N ARG A 142 10.74 -9.47 7.34
CA ARG A 142 10.18 -10.72 7.90
C ARG A 142 9.46 -10.52 9.24
N SER A 143 10.16 -9.99 10.24
CA SER A 143 9.64 -9.87 11.61
C SER A 143 8.33 -9.06 11.67
N SER A 144 8.30 -7.90 11.01
CA SER A 144 7.10 -7.07 10.96
C SER A 144 5.99 -7.71 10.13
N THR A 145 6.31 -8.40 9.04
CA THR A 145 5.33 -9.14 8.23
C THR A 145 4.67 -10.27 9.00
N GLU A 146 5.46 -11.08 9.71
CA GLU A 146 4.95 -12.17 10.55
C GLU A 146 4.01 -11.64 11.63
N ARG A 147 4.41 -10.56 12.32
CA ARG A 147 3.62 -9.97 13.41
C ARG A 147 2.34 -9.29 12.93
N LEU A 148 2.40 -8.56 11.81
CA LEU A 148 1.30 -7.67 11.38
C LEU A 148 0.39 -8.29 10.33
N PHE A 149 0.91 -9.13 9.43
CA PHE A 149 0.18 -9.54 8.23
C PHE A 149 -0.08 -11.05 8.14
N LEU A 150 0.76 -11.91 8.73
CA LEU A 150 0.66 -13.35 8.54
C LEU A 150 -0.72 -13.93 8.85
N SER A 151 -1.27 -13.60 10.03
CA SER A 151 -2.59 -14.10 10.45
C SER A 151 -3.71 -13.61 9.53
N HIS A 152 -3.62 -12.37 9.05
CA HIS A 152 -4.63 -11.77 8.19
C HIS A 152 -4.55 -12.32 6.76
N PHE A 153 -3.34 -12.51 6.24
CA PHE A 153 -3.12 -13.17 4.95
C PHE A 153 -3.63 -14.62 4.98
N ALA A 154 -3.34 -15.37 6.04
CA ALA A 154 -3.82 -16.74 6.22
C ALA A 154 -5.36 -16.81 6.26
N ALA A 155 -6.01 -15.88 6.96
CA ALA A 155 -7.47 -15.78 7.00
C ALA A 155 -8.06 -15.48 5.61
N ALA A 156 -7.47 -14.52 4.88
CA ALA A 156 -7.89 -14.16 3.53
C ALA A 156 -7.77 -15.33 2.51
N CYS A 157 -6.84 -16.27 2.73
CA CYS A 157 -6.73 -17.47 1.90
C CYS A 157 -7.98 -18.37 1.99
N SER A 158 -8.75 -18.26 3.07
CA SER A 158 -10.00 -19.03 3.30
C SER A 158 -11.26 -18.15 3.17
N ASP A 159 -11.14 -16.97 2.57
CA ASP A 159 -12.23 -16.01 2.45
C ASP A 159 -13.42 -16.61 1.65
N PRO A 160 -14.69 -16.37 2.06
CA PRO A 160 -15.84 -16.86 1.32
C PRO A 160 -15.89 -16.35 -0.13
N VAL A 161 -15.32 -15.17 -0.40
CA VAL A 161 -15.29 -14.55 -1.72
C VAL A 161 -14.11 -15.07 -2.54
N PHE A 162 -14.41 -15.79 -3.62
CA PHE A 162 -13.38 -16.42 -4.44
C PHE A 162 -12.37 -15.42 -5.06
N TYR A 163 -12.78 -14.17 -5.31
CA TYR A 163 -11.85 -13.14 -5.82
C TYR A 163 -10.74 -12.84 -4.81
N VAL A 164 -11.03 -12.86 -3.51
CA VAL A 164 -10.05 -12.66 -2.44
C VAL A 164 -9.10 -13.84 -2.38
N ARG A 165 -9.62 -15.07 -2.37
CA ARG A 165 -8.80 -16.29 -2.41
C ARG A 165 -7.90 -16.34 -3.66
N LYS A 166 -8.42 -15.93 -4.81
CA LYS A 166 -7.65 -15.80 -6.06
C LYS A 166 -6.52 -14.77 -5.92
N ALA A 167 -6.77 -13.65 -5.25
CA ALA A 167 -5.73 -12.66 -4.96
C ALA A 167 -4.67 -13.23 -4.02
N CYS A 168 -5.05 -13.96 -2.97
CA CYS A 168 -4.12 -14.67 -2.09
C CYS A 168 -3.26 -15.65 -2.88
N ALA A 169 -3.88 -16.53 -3.67
CA ALA A 169 -3.18 -17.49 -4.55
C ALA A 169 -2.16 -16.81 -5.47
N ALA A 170 -2.51 -15.66 -6.06
CA ALA A 170 -1.61 -14.93 -6.96
C ALA A 170 -0.41 -14.29 -6.25
N ASN A 171 -0.50 -14.01 -4.94
CA ASN A 171 0.57 -13.39 -4.17
C ASN A 171 1.25 -14.35 -3.17
N PHE A 172 0.78 -15.59 -3.08
CA PHE A 172 1.16 -16.55 -2.04
C PHE A 172 2.67 -16.80 -1.99
N GLY A 173 3.28 -17.04 -3.14
CA GLY A 173 4.72 -17.29 -3.24
C GLY A 173 5.57 -16.09 -2.81
N GLU A 174 5.22 -14.88 -3.26
CA GLU A 174 5.91 -13.65 -2.83
C GLU A 174 5.80 -13.44 -1.31
N PHE A 175 4.65 -13.74 -0.73
CA PHE A 175 4.43 -13.61 0.71
C PHE A 175 5.25 -14.65 1.50
N CYS A 176 5.24 -15.92 1.08
CA CYS A 176 6.02 -17.00 1.69
C CYS A 176 7.52 -16.73 1.65
N ALA A 177 8.01 -16.15 0.55
CA ALA A 177 9.42 -15.78 0.41
C ALA A 177 9.90 -14.77 1.47
N VAL A 178 9.00 -13.94 2.02
CA VAL A 178 9.32 -12.96 3.06
C VAL A 178 9.31 -13.58 4.45
N ILE A 179 8.27 -14.36 4.78
CA ILE A 179 8.12 -14.96 6.12
C ILE A 179 9.02 -16.20 6.32
N GLY A 180 9.53 -16.78 5.24
CA GLY A 180 10.42 -17.93 5.27
C GLY A 180 9.72 -19.27 5.55
N THR A 181 10.51 -20.34 5.53
CA THR A 181 10.03 -21.72 5.59
C THR A 181 9.25 -22.05 6.85
N GLU A 182 9.75 -21.68 8.02
CA GLU A 182 9.16 -22.05 9.32
C GLU A 182 7.71 -21.55 9.47
N SER A 183 7.47 -20.26 9.24
CA SER A 183 6.12 -19.68 9.30
C SER A 183 5.23 -20.17 8.17
N THR A 184 5.82 -20.42 7.00
CA THR A 184 5.07 -20.97 5.87
C THR A 184 4.56 -22.38 6.18
N GLU A 185 5.42 -23.27 6.66
CA GLU A 185 5.06 -24.65 6.97
C GLU A 185 4.06 -24.73 8.14
N SER A 186 4.28 -23.93 9.19
CA SER A 186 3.44 -23.96 10.39
C SER A 186 2.06 -23.31 10.21
N VAL A 187 1.95 -22.26 9.38
CA VAL A 187 0.71 -21.46 9.26
C VAL A 187 0.07 -21.55 7.87
N LEU A 188 0.87 -21.45 6.81
CA LEU A 188 0.36 -21.26 5.45
C LEU A 188 0.25 -22.56 4.65
N LEU A 189 0.97 -23.62 4.98
CA LEU A 189 0.96 -24.87 4.21
C LEU A 189 -0.44 -25.46 4.06
N ALA A 190 -1.22 -25.50 5.15
CA ALA A 190 -2.61 -25.96 5.08
C ALA A 190 -3.44 -25.07 4.13
N ARG A 191 -3.26 -23.75 4.18
CA ARG A 191 -3.96 -22.79 3.31
C ARG A 191 -3.55 -22.92 1.86
N PHE A 192 -2.30 -23.24 1.59
CA PHE A 192 -1.81 -23.51 0.24
C PHE A 192 -2.51 -24.73 -0.37
N LEU A 193 -2.64 -25.81 0.41
CA LEU A 193 -3.35 -27.02 -0.03
C LEU A 193 -4.83 -26.74 -0.27
N ASP A 194 -5.48 -25.95 0.59
CA ASP A 194 -6.86 -25.50 0.38
C ASP A 194 -7.01 -24.73 -0.95
N LEU A 195 -6.10 -23.80 -1.25
CA LEU A 195 -6.10 -23.04 -2.50
C LEU A 195 -5.82 -23.92 -3.74
N CYS A 196 -4.98 -24.95 -3.61
CA CYS A 196 -4.75 -25.94 -4.66
C CYS A 196 -6.01 -26.78 -4.94
N GLY A 197 -6.76 -27.11 -3.88
CA GLY A 197 -8.01 -27.86 -3.93
C GLY A 197 -9.26 -27.02 -4.17
N ASP A 198 -9.13 -25.70 -4.35
CA ASP A 198 -10.26 -24.78 -4.45
C ASP A 198 -11.21 -25.19 -5.57
N GLU A 199 -12.52 -25.12 -5.32
CA GLU A 199 -13.55 -25.49 -6.31
C GLU A 199 -13.47 -24.63 -7.58
N ILE A 200 -13.04 -23.38 -7.45
CA ILE A 200 -12.96 -22.41 -8.54
C ILE A 200 -11.61 -22.53 -9.26
N TRP A 201 -11.65 -22.92 -10.54
CA TRP A 201 -10.45 -23.05 -11.38
C TRP A 201 -9.60 -21.77 -11.42
N GLY A 202 -10.24 -20.60 -11.41
CA GLY A 202 -9.56 -19.32 -11.41
C GLY A 202 -8.69 -19.06 -10.17
N VAL A 203 -8.99 -19.71 -9.04
CA VAL A 203 -8.19 -19.68 -7.79
C VAL A 203 -7.03 -20.68 -7.88
N ARG A 204 -7.24 -21.85 -8.49
CA ARG A 204 -6.18 -22.87 -8.66
C ARG A 204 -5.10 -22.45 -9.65
N LYS A 205 -5.48 -21.74 -10.71
CA LYS A 205 -4.58 -21.39 -11.84
C LYS A 205 -3.26 -20.70 -11.40
N PRO A 206 -3.27 -19.65 -10.56
CA PRO A 206 -2.04 -18.98 -10.13
C PRO A 206 -1.12 -19.87 -9.29
N VAL A 207 -1.69 -20.80 -8.52
CA VAL A 207 -0.95 -21.76 -7.70
C VAL A 207 -0.33 -22.88 -8.54
N GLY A 208 -1.01 -23.29 -9.62
CA GLY A 208 -0.59 -24.36 -10.53
C GLY A 208 0.44 -23.98 -11.59
N THR A 209 0.77 -22.69 -11.76
CA THR A 209 2.00 -22.29 -12.46
C THR A 209 3.21 -22.81 -11.68
N PRO A 210 4.30 -23.27 -12.33
CA PRO A 210 5.31 -24.14 -11.70
C PRO A 210 6.13 -23.42 -10.62
N TRP A 211 5.55 -23.32 -9.42
CA TRP A 211 6.23 -22.98 -8.18
C TRP A 211 6.84 -24.26 -7.58
N CYS A 212 7.75 -24.87 -8.33
CA CYS A 212 8.78 -25.72 -7.76
C CYS A 212 9.85 -24.81 -7.14
N VAL A 213 9.51 -24.11 -6.06
CA VAL A 213 10.49 -23.40 -5.20
C VAL A 213 10.25 -23.82 -3.75
N TRP A 214 10.30 -25.14 -3.55
CA TRP A 214 10.69 -25.79 -2.29
C TRP A 214 11.94 -26.63 -2.57
N ARG A 215 12.89 -26.06 -3.30
CA ARG A 215 14.27 -26.53 -3.43
C ARG A 215 15.20 -25.40 -3.05
#